data_AF-A0A943RD90-F1
#
_entry.id   AF-A0A943RD90-F1
#
_cell.length_a   1.000
_cell.length_b   1.000
_cell.length_c   1.000
_cell.angle_alpha   90.00
_cell.angle_beta   90.00
_cell.angle_gamma   90.00
#
_symmetry.space_group_name_H-M   'P 1'
#
loop_
_entity.id
_entity.type
_entity.pdbx_description
1 polymer ?
#
loop_
_entity_poly.entity_id
_entity_poly.type
_entity_poly.pdbx_seq_one_letter_code
_entity_poly.pdbx_strand_id
1 'polypeptide(L)'
;MTLTKHIGDIHLPNANLHYYLFGNPEDGYCIEITSCKCERACGFVSSDLQYAEQCVNQLFEGMAFPSNLDDYLEDFKFDNDSY
;
A
#
# COMPACT_ATOMS: atom_id res chain seq x y z
N MET A 1 -17.99 1.02 -8.89
CA MET A 1 -17.25 -0.27 -8.97
C MET A 1 -15.94 -0.06 -8.24
N THR A 2 -15.64 -0.89 -7.25
CA THR A 2 -14.39 -0.78 -6.48
C THR A 2 -13.27 -1.47 -7.24
N LEU A 3 -12.19 -0.74 -7.51
CA LEU A 3 -10.94 -1.28 -8.05
C LEU A 3 -10.32 -2.21 -7.02
N THR A 4 -9.81 -3.33 -7.51
CA THR A 4 -8.90 -4.21 -6.78
C THR A 4 -7.78 -4.56 -7.74
N LYS A 5 -6.61 -3.99 -7.52
CA LYS A 5 -5.44 -4.18 -8.37
C LYS A 5 -4.34 -4.84 -7.56
N HIS A 6 -3.88 -5.99 -8.04
CA HIS A 6 -2.67 -6.63 -7.51
C HIS A 6 -1.44 -5.93 -8.10
N ILE A 7 -0.49 -5.59 -7.24
CA ILE A 7 0.71 -4.84 -7.61
C ILE A 7 1.90 -5.77 -7.75
N GLY A 8 2.08 -6.68 -6.79
CA GLY A 8 3.16 -7.65 -6.83
C GLY A 8 3.27 -8.46 -5.55
N ASP A 9 4.17 -9.43 -5.60
CA ASP A 9 4.47 -10.35 -4.51
C ASP A 9 5.98 -10.38 -4.26
N ILE A 10 6.37 -10.46 -2.99
CA ILE A 10 7.77 -10.62 -2.58
C ILE A 10 7.88 -11.91 -1.76
N HIS A 11 8.68 -12.84 -2.28
CA HIS A 11 8.93 -14.11 -1.63
C HIS A 11 10.20 -14.02 -0.78
N LEU A 12 10.04 -14.06 0.55
CA LEU A 12 11.12 -14.11 1.52
C LEU A 12 11.19 -15.52 2.14
N PRO A 13 12.37 -15.95 2.65
CA PRO A 13 12.52 -17.28 3.23
C PRO A 13 11.54 -17.60 4.37
N ASN A 14 11.03 -16.57 5.07
CA ASN A 14 10.17 -16.71 6.25
C ASN A 14 8.82 -15.97 6.15
N ALA A 15 8.52 -15.36 5.01
CA ALA A 15 7.29 -14.60 4.76
C ALA A 15 7.06 -14.44 3.25
N ASN A 16 5.82 -14.41 2.79
CA ASN A 16 5.51 -13.85 1.47
C ASN A 16 4.69 -12.61 1.69
N LEU A 17 5.08 -11.51 1.04
CA LEU A 17 4.39 -10.24 1.09
C LEU A 17 3.59 -10.08 -0.20
N HIS A 18 2.34 -9.67 -0.09
CA HIS A 18 1.47 -9.39 -1.23
C HIS A 18 0.95 -7.97 -1.11
N TYR A 19 1.05 -7.21 -2.19
CA TYR A 19 0.69 -5.80 -2.24
C TYR A 19 -0.51 -5.61 -3.14
N TYR A 20 -1.55 -4.96 -2.61
CA TYR A 20 -2.79 -4.71 -3.32
C TYR A 20 -3.22 -3.25 -3.17
N LEU A 21 -3.82 -2.72 -4.23
CA LEU A 21 -4.48 -1.43 -4.24
C LEU A 21 -5.99 -1.65 -4.37
N PHE A 22 -6.73 -1.09 -3.42
CA PHE A 22 -8.18 -1.16 -3.33
C PHE A 22 -8.78 0.23 -3.39
N GLY A 23 -10.04 0.34 -3.83
CA GLY A 23 -10.82 1.56 -3.66
C GLY A 23 -11.40 2.08 -4.96
N ASN A 24 -11.84 3.33 -4.95
CA ASN A 24 -12.50 3.96 -6.08
C ASN A 24 -12.33 5.49 -5.99
N PRO A 25 -12.60 6.27 -7.04
CA PRO A 25 -12.37 7.72 -6.99
C PRO A 25 -13.33 8.48 -6.05
N GLU A 26 -14.46 7.90 -5.62
CA GLU A 26 -15.43 8.53 -4.71
C GLU A 26 -15.03 8.32 -3.23
N ASP A 27 -14.68 7.10 -2.84
CA ASP A 27 -14.22 6.76 -1.47
C ASP A 27 -12.71 6.95 -1.26
N GLY A 28 -11.98 7.02 -2.37
CA GLY A 28 -10.52 7.02 -2.46
C GLY A 28 -9.90 5.62 -2.42
N TYR A 29 -8.57 5.60 -2.48
CA TYR A 29 -7.76 4.40 -2.63
C TYR A 29 -6.99 4.07 -1.35
N CYS A 30 -6.93 2.77 -1.06
CA CYS A 30 -6.25 2.19 0.08
C CYS A 30 -5.26 1.14 -0.39
N ILE A 31 -4.16 1.00 0.32
CA ILE A 31 -3.17 -0.04 0.09
C ILE A 31 -3.33 -1.11 1.16
N GLU A 32 -3.31 -2.37 0.73
CA GLU A 32 -3.25 -3.51 1.62
C GLU A 32 -1.94 -4.27 1.41
N ILE A 33 -1.25 -4.58 2.51
CA ILE A 33 -0.12 -5.49 2.52
C ILE A 33 -0.51 -6.71 3.35
N THR A 34 -0.36 -7.89 2.76
CA THR A 34 -0.60 -9.16 3.47
C THR A 34 0.69 -9.98 3.57
N SER A 35 0.84 -10.70 4.69
CA SER A 35 1.92 -11.64 4.95
C SER A 35 1.36 -13.03 5.19
N CYS A 36 2.07 -14.08 4.74
CA CYS A 36 1.69 -15.48 5.00
C CYS A 36 1.49 -15.84 6.48
N LYS A 37 1.98 -15.03 7.43
CA LYS A 37 1.76 -15.21 8.87
C LYS A 37 0.39 -14.72 9.38
N CYS A 38 -0.58 -14.53 8.47
CA CYS A 38 -1.89 -13.91 8.73
C CYS A 38 -1.82 -12.44 9.16
N GLU A 39 -0.68 -11.78 8.99
CA GLU A 39 -0.57 -10.34 9.23
C GLU A 39 -1.09 -9.60 8.01
N ARG A 40 -2.01 -8.67 8.25
CA ARG A 40 -2.62 -7.85 7.22
C ARG A 40 -2.73 -6.43 7.75
N ALA A 41 -2.25 -5.48 6.96
CA ALA A 41 -2.44 -4.07 7.21
C ALA A 41 -3.08 -3.43 5.99
N CYS A 42 -3.99 -2.49 6.24
CA CYS A 42 -4.65 -1.71 5.21
C CYS A 42 -4.65 -0.25 5.64
N GLY A 43 -4.28 0.65 4.74
CA GLY A 43 -4.25 2.06 5.03
C GLY A 43 -4.68 2.90 3.84
N PHE A 44 -5.44 3.95 4.13
CA PHE A 44 -5.90 4.92 3.15
C PHE A 44 -4.73 5.80 2.69
N VAL A 45 -4.67 6.06 1.38
CA VAL A 45 -3.63 6.88 0.77
C VAL A 45 -4.19 8.20 0.27
N SER A 46 -5.01 8.14 -0.78
CA SER A 46 -5.53 9.32 -1.48
C SER A 46 -6.67 8.93 -2.41
N SER A 47 -7.47 9.91 -2.83
CA SER A 47 -8.48 9.73 -3.88
C SER A 47 -7.90 9.79 -5.30
N ASP A 48 -6.62 10.14 -5.44
CA ASP A 48 -5.92 10.10 -6.73
C ASP A 48 -5.33 8.71 -7.00
N LEU A 49 -5.73 8.11 -8.13
CA LEU A 49 -5.29 6.76 -8.52
C LEU A 49 -3.79 6.72 -8.81
N GLN A 50 -3.26 7.72 -9.53
CA GLN A 50 -1.86 7.75 -9.93
C GLN A 50 -0.95 7.84 -8.71
N TYR A 51 -1.30 8.70 -7.75
CA TYR A 51 -0.58 8.83 -6.50
C TYR A 51 -0.65 7.53 -5.69
N ALA A 52 -1.82 6.93 -5.56
CA ALA A 52 -1.96 5.67 -4.83
C ALA A 52 -1.18 4.50 -5.49
N GLU A 53 -1.13 4.47 -6.83
CA GLU A 53 -0.28 3.56 -7.58
C GLU A 53 1.21 3.83 -7.35
N GLN A 54 1.64 5.09 -7.25
CA GLN A 54 3.03 5.41 -6.92
C GLN A 54 3.40 4.96 -5.50
N CYS A 55 2.56 5.27 -4.50
CA CYS A 55 2.78 4.85 -3.11
C CYS A 55 2.92 3.33 -2.98
N VAL A 56 2.02 2.56 -3.61
CA VAL A 56 2.09 1.09 -3.52
C VAL A 56 3.30 0.50 -4.25
N ASN A 57 3.75 1.11 -5.35
CA ASN A 57 4.99 0.71 -6.00
C ASN A 57 6.21 1.01 -5.10
N GLN A 58 6.26 2.17 -4.45
CA GLN A 58 7.34 2.48 -3.51
C GLN A 58 7.36 1.53 -2.30
N LEU A 59 6.19 1.15 -1.77
CA LEU A 59 6.09 0.13 -0.71
C LEU A 59 6.59 -1.24 -1.17
N PHE A 60 6.27 -1.62 -2.41
CA PHE A 60 6.75 -2.86 -3.01
C PHE A 60 8.28 -2.83 -3.19
N GLU A 61 8.83 -1.78 -3.78
CA GLU A 61 10.27 -1.62 -3.98
C GLU A 61 11.04 -1.56 -2.64
N GLY A 62 10.44 -0.92 -1.63
CA GLY A 62 10.96 -0.81 -0.28
C GLY A 62 10.81 -2.08 0.58
N MET A 63 10.17 -3.13 0.05
CA MET A 63 9.84 -4.36 0.81
C MET A 63 9.10 -4.05 2.12
N ALA A 64 8.11 -3.16 2.07
CA ALA A 64 7.33 -2.79 3.24
C ALA A 64 6.54 -3.99 3.80
N PHE A 65 6.48 -4.09 5.11
CA PHE A 65 5.75 -5.12 5.83
C PHE A 65 4.41 -4.58 6.32
N PRO A 66 3.44 -5.46 6.64
CA PRO A 66 2.18 -5.01 7.25
C PRO A 66 2.42 -4.17 8.51
N SER A 67 3.42 -4.52 9.32
CA SER A 67 3.71 -3.87 10.60
C SER A 67 4.26 -2.44 10.49
N ASN A 68 4.80 -2.04 9.35
CA ASN A 68 5.37 -0.69 9.15
C ASN A 68 4.61 0.11 8.07
N LEU A 69 3.45 -0.39 7.62
CA LEU A 69 2.63 0.29 6.63
C LEU A 69 2.24 1.71 7.09
N ASP A 70 1.81 1.87 8.34
CA ASP A 70 1.43 3.19 8.89
C ASP A 70 2.60 4.18 8.84
N ASP A 71 3.82 3.77 9.23
CA ASP A 71 5.01 4.64 9.16
C ASP A 71 5.25 5.16 7.73
N TYR A 72 5.17 4.29 6.72
CA TYR A 72 5.31 4.71 5.32
C TYR A 72 4.19 5.66 4.88
N LEU A 73 2.95 5.40 5.30
CA LEU A 73 1.81 6.24 4.96
C LEU A 73 1.90 7.62 5.60
N GLU A 74 2.43 7.72 6.82
CA GLU A 74 2.72 9.00 7.46
C GLU A 74 3.81 9.77 6.72
N ASP A 75 4.87 9.09 6.27
CA ASP A 75 5.95 9.70 5.49
C ASP A 75 5.45 10.25 4.14
N PHE A 76 4.61 9.48 3.43
CA PHE A 76 3.99 9.93 2.18
C PHE A 76 3.11 11.16 2.35
N LYS A 77 2.36 11.26 3.45
CA LYS A 77 1.54 12.43 3.77
C LYS A 77 2.41 13.67 4.02
N PHE A 78 3.55 13.50 4.69
CA PHE A 78 4.45 14.59 5.02
C PHE A 78 5.19 15.14 3.80
N ASP A 79 5.60 14.27 2.88
CA ASP A 79 6.25 14.68 1.62
C ASP A 79 5.27 15.46 0.72
N ASN A 80 3.98 15.13 0.77
CA ASN A 80 2.93 15.79 0.00
C ASN A 80 2.44 17.13 0.60
N ASP A 81 2.69 17.41 1.88
CA ASP A 81 2.28 18.66 2.56
C ASP A 81 3.31 19.80 2.44
N SER A 82 4.46 19.55 1.79
CA SER A 82 5.56 20.51 1.67
C SER A 82 5.41 21.55 0.53
N TYR A 83 4.20 21.99 0.17
CA TYR A 83 3.95 22.96 -0.92
C TYR A 83 3.23 24.25 -0.48
#